data_AF-A0A7K4B7M2-F1
#
_entry.id   AF-A0A7K4B7M2-F1
#
_cell.length_a   1.000
_cell.length_b   1.000
_cell.length_c   1.000
_cell.angle_alpha   90.00
_cell.angle_beta   90.00
_cell.angle_gamma   90.00
#
_symmetry.space_group_name_H-M   'P 1'
#
loop_
_entity.id
_entity.type
_entity.pdbx_description
1 polymer ?
#
loop_
_entity_poly.entity_id
_entity_poly.type
_entity_poly.pdbx_seq_one_letter_code
_entity_poly.pdbx_strand_id
1 'polypeptide(L)'
;LGQYGMLYILVVIIVLALVYVTMGTVLNRFLHGECPEIFLEIPPYRKPRLNMLLKKTWMRLVAFIAEAVPYLFLGVLLVNILYATGFLSWFGDMLSPLIVGWLGLPREASAALITGFLRKDLAIGMLLPLNMTPGQLVVAVTTLTMYFPCAGAFAVLYRELGIIGLVKSVFVMVCVAFLVGGIMRFIFIGM
;
A
#
# COMPACT_ATOMS: atom_id res chain seq x y z
N LEU A 1 4.84 -1.46 18.34
CA LEU A 1 5.43 -0.09 18.36
C LEU A 1 5.09 0.68 19.63
N GLY A 2 3.81 0.79 20.03
CA GLY A 2 3.42 1.55 21.24
C GLY A 2 4.15 1.14 22.54
N GLN A 3 4.52 -0.14 22.68
CA GLN A 3 5.29 -0.63 23.83
C GLN A 3 6.79 -0.28 23.81
N TYR A 4 7.37 0.06 22.66
CA TYR A 4 8.81 0.33 22.50
C TYR A 4 9.15 1.84 22.56
N GLY A 5 8.15 2.71 22.71
CA GLY A 5 8.33 4.16 22.89
C GLY A 5 7.93 5.00 21.68
N MET A 6 7.53 6.25 21.95
CA MET A 6 7.00 7.20 20.95
C MET A 6 8.03 7.61 19.89
N LEU A 7 9.33 7.55 20.21
CA LEU A 7 10.42 7.90 19.30
C LEU A 7 10.42 7.02 18.04
N TYR A 8 10.20 5.70 18.16
CA TYR A 8 10.15 4.81 16.99
C TYR A 8 8.97 5.10 16.08
N ILE A 9 7.82 5.48 16.65
CA ILE A 9 6.64 5.90 15.87
C ILE A 9 6.94 7.19 15.11
N LEU A 10 7.61 8.14 15.75
CA LEU A 10 7.97 9.42 15.15
C LEU A 10 8.97 9.24 14.00
N VAL A 11 9.94 8.32 14.12
CA VAL A 11 10.85 7.97 13.02
C VAL A 11 10.09 7.40 11.83
N VAL A 12 9.15 6.46 12.05
CA VAL A 12 8.31 5.90 10.98
C VAL A 12 7.56 7.01 10.24
N ILE A 13 6.95 7.94 10.98
CA ILE A 13 6.19 9.05 10.41
C ILE A 13 7.09 9.99 9.59
N ILE A 14 8.26 10.37 10.13
CA ILE A 14 9.19 11.25 9.42
C ILE A 14 9.68 10.61 8.12
N VAL A 15 10.05 9.33 8.17
CA VAL A 15 10.55 8.64 6.96
C VAL A 15 9.44 8.50 5.92
N LEU A 16 8.22 8.14 6.35
CA LEU A 16 7.07 8.11 5.44
C LEU A 16 6.82 9.48 4.81
N ALA A 17 6.84 10.55 5.60
CA ALA A 17 6.65 11.91 5.09
C ALA A 17 7.72 12.29 4.07
N LEU A 18 8.99 12.00 4.35
CA LEU A 18 10.11 12.28 3.44
C LEU A 18 9.97 11.49 2.13
N VAL A 19 9.61 10.21 2.21
CA VAL A 19 9.40 9.37 1.02
C VAL A 19 8.20 9.86 0.20
N TYR A 20 7.10 10.25 0.84
CA TYR A 20 5.95 10.78 0.10
C TYR A 20 6.26 12.11 -0.58
N VAL A 21 6.99 13.02 0.06
CA VAL A 21 7.39 14.30 -0.53
C VAL A 21 8.36 14.08 -1.70
N THR A 22 9.36 13.21 -1.54
CA THR A 22 10.33 12.91 -2.60
C THR A 22 9.67 12.19 -3.78
N MET A 23 8.86 11.16 -3.54
CA MET A 23 8.14 10.47 -4.62
C MET A 23 7.09 11.35 -5.27
N GLY A 24 6.39 12.19 -4.50
CA GLY A 24 5.42 13.15 -5.03
C GLY A 24 6.08 14.18 -5.95
N THR A 25 7.24 14.72 -5.57
CA THR A 25 7.99 15.68 -6.40
C THR A 25 8.59 15.02 -7.64
N VAL A 26 9.14 13.81 -7.51
CA VAL A 26 9.65 13.01 -8.65
C VAL A 26 8.52 12.72 -9.63
N LEU A 27 7.39 12.22 -9.14
CA LEU A 27 6.25 11.85 -9.98
C LEU A 27 5.62 13.07 -10.66
N ASN A 28 5.53 14.21 -9.96
CA ASN A 28 5.07 15.49 -10.54
C ASN A 28 5.99 15.98 -11.68
N ARG A 29 7.28 15.63 -11.64
CA ARG A 29 8.22 15.98 -12.71
C ARG A 29 8.14 15.02 -13.91
N PHE A 30 7.77 13.77 -13.68
CA PHE A 30 7.59 12.76 -14.74
C PHE A 30 6.24 12.88 -15.45
N LEU A 31 5.17 13.12 -14.69
CA LEU A 31 3.84 13.38 -15.21
C LEU A 31 3.76 14.85 -15.60
N HIS A 32 4.15 15.17 -16.84
CA HIS A 32 3.80 16.43 -17.48
C HIS A 32 2.29 16.46 -17.74
N GLY A 33 1.51 16.65 -16.69
CA GLY A 33 0.11 17.02 -16.80
C GLY A 33 0.05 18.53 -16.88
N GLU A 34 -0.15 19.07 -18.08
CA GLU A 34 -0.70 20.43 -18.16
C GLU A 34 -2.06 20.36 -17.50
N CYS A 35 -2.25 21.09 -16.40
CA CYS A 35 -3.61 21.44 -16.01
C CYS A 35 -4.14 22.24 -17.19
N PRO A 36 -5.09 21.71 -18.00
CA PRO A 36 -5.71 22.56 -18.98
C PRO A 36 -6.26 23.71 -18.17
N GLU A 37 -5.88 24.93 -18.53
CA GLU A 37 -6.56 26.14 -18.11
C GLU A 37 -7.97 26.04 -18.67
N ILE A 38 -8.78 25.24 -17.99
CA ILE A 38 -10.20 25.18 -18.16
C ILE A 38 -10.63 26.59 -17.78
N PHE A 39 -10.88 27.40 -18.80
CA PHE A 39 -11.77 28.55 -18.75
C PHE A 39 -13.15 28.02 -18.35
N LEU A 40 -13.28 27.62 -17.08
CA LEU A 40 -14.56 27.46 -16.43
C LEU A 40 -14.97 28.90 -16.16
N GLU A 41 -15.80 29.47 -17.03
CA GLU A 41 -16.70 30.52 -16.58
C GLU A 41 -17.46 29.93 -15.40
N ILE A 42 -17.07 30.30 -14.18
CA ILE A 42 -17.65 29.75 -12.95
C ILE A 42 -19.13 30.15 -12.98
N PRO A 43 -20.06 29.20 -13.16
CA PRO A 43 -21.47 29.54 -13.13
C PRO A 43 -21.77 30.08 -11.73
N PRO A 44 -22.69 31.05 -11.60
CA PRO A 44 -23.01 31.67 -10.31
C PRO A 44 -23.33 30.58 -9.27
N TYR A 45 -22.56 30.58 -8.17
CA TYR A 45 -22.62 29.54 -7.13
C TYR A 45 -23.95 29.65 -6.36
N ARG A 46 -24.97 28.98 -6.88
CA ARG A 46 -26.30 28.95 -6.27
C ARG A 46 -26.25 28.08 -5.02
N LYS A 47 -26.84 28.54 -3.91
CA LYS A 47 -26.88 27.76 -2.65
C LYS A 47 -27.42 26.35 -2.94
N PRO A 48 -26.62 25.31 -2.71
CA PRO A 48 -27.00 23.96 -3.10
C PRO A 48 -28.14 23.49 -2.20
N ARG A 49 -29.20 22.97 -2.82
CA ARG A 49 -30.32 22.37 -2.09
C ARG A 49 -29.87 21.05 -1.48
N LEU A 50 -29.91 20.95 -0.15
CA LEU A 50 -29.47 19.75 0.60
C LEU A 50 -30.13 18.46 0.08
N ASN A 51 -31.41 18.50 -0.26
CA ASN A 51 -32.12 17.33 -0.82
C ASN A 51 -31.52 16.83 -2.14
N MET A 52 -31.05 17.75 -2.98
CA MET A 52 -30.45 17.40 -4.27
C MET A 52 -29.01 16.91 -4.12
N LEU A 53 -28.25 17.51 -3.19
CA LEU A 53 -26.93 17.02 -2.81
C LEU A 53 -27.01 15.59 -2.26
N LEU A 54 -27.89 15.35 -1.27
CA LEU A 54 -28.09 14.04 -0.67
C LEU A 54 -28.49 13.00 -1.71
N LYS A 55 -29.43 13.32 -2.61
CA LYS A 55 -29.85 12.39 -3.68
C LYS A 55 -28.71 12.11 -4.66
N LYS A 56 -27.92 13.12 -5.03
CA LYS A 56 -26.78 12.95 -5.95
C LYS A 56 -25.64 12.16 -5.32
N THR A 57 -25.33 12.41 -4.05
CA THR A 57 -24.36 11.64 -3.26
C THR A 57 -24.84 10.20 -3.09
N TRP A 58 -26.12 9.99 -2.77
CA TRP A 58 -26.71 8.66 -2.62
C TRP A 58 -26.62 7.85 -3.91
N MET A 59 -26.99 8.43 -5.05
CA MET A 59 -26.87 7.73 -6.34
C MET A 59 -25.42 7.35 -6.67
N ARG A 60 -24.46 8.24 -6.40
CA ARG A 60 -23.03 7.92 -6.60
C ARG A 60 -22.55 6.84 -5.64
N LEU A 61 -22.98 6.89 -4.38
CA LEU A 61 -22.61 5.89 -3.37
C LEU A 61 -23.14 4.50 -3.74
N VAL A 62 -24.43 4.41 -4.12
CA VAL A 62 -25.05 3.15 -4.52
C VAL A 62 -24.40 2.61 -5.80
N ALA A 63 -24.12 3.46 -6.79
CA ALA A 63 -23.39 3.05 -7.99
C ALA A 63 -21.99 2.53 -7.66
N PHE A 64 -21.26 3.22 -6.77
CA PHE A 64 -19.94 2.78 -6.31
C PHE A 64 -20.00 1.45 -5.58
N ILE A 65 -20.97 1.24 -4.68
CA ILE A 65 -21.11 -0.02 -3.94
C ILE A 65 -21.50 -1.15 -4.90
N ALA A 66 -22.45 -0.91 -5.80
CA ALA A 66 -22.91 -1.91 -6.77
C ALA A 66 -21.78 -2.38 -7.69
N GLU A 67 -20.83 -1.51 -8.02
CA GLU A 67 -19.63 -1.89 -8.76
C GLU A 67 -18.50 -2.41 -7.89
N ALA A 68 -18.15 -1.78 -6.78
CA ALA A 68 -16.97 -2.16 -6.00
C ALA A 68 -17.14 -3.52 -5.29
N VAL A 69 -18.33 -3.81 -4.78
CA VAL A 69 -18.63 -5.04 -4.03
C VAL A 69 -18.38 -6.33 -4.84
N PRO A 70 -18.89 -6.49 -6.08
CA PRO A 70 -18.68 -7.73 -6.84
C PRO A 70 -17.19 -7.96 -7.17
N TYR A 71 -16.44 -6.91 -7.53
CA TYR A 71 -15.01 -7.03 -7.78
C TYR A 71 -14.23 -7.36 -6.51
N LEU A 72 -14.60 -6.78 -5.36
CA LEU A 72 -13.98 -7.09 -4.08
C LEU A 72 -14.24 -8.55 -3.70
N PHE A 73 -15.48 -9.03 -3.82
CA PHE A 73 -15.83 -10.43 -3.55
C PHE A 73 -15.07 -11.41 -4.44
N LEU A 74 -14.98 -11.13 -5.75
CA LEU A 74 -14.17 -11.92 -6.70
C LEU A 74 -12.69 -11.93 -6.33
N GLY A 75 -12.13 -10.76 -5.99
CA GLY A 75 -10.74 -10.63 -5.57
C GLY A 75 -10.45 -11.43 -4.30
N VAL A 76 -11.29 -11.33 -3.28
CA VAL A 76 -11.13 -12.08 -2.03
C VAL A 76 -11.28 -13.58 -2.26
N LEU A 77 -12.25 -14.01 -3.08
CA LEU A 77 -12.46 -15.43 -3.40
C LEU A 77 -11.25 -16.04 -4.11
N LEU A 78 -10.77 -15.40 -5.19
CA LEU A 78 -9.62 -15.86 -5.97
C LEU A 78 -8.39 -15.98 -5.07
N VAL A 79 -8.16 -14.96 -4.25
CA VAL A 79 -7.01 -14.91 -3.38
C VAL A 79 -7.10 -15.93 -2.23
N ASN A 80 -8.30 -16.22 -1.72
CA ASN A 80 -8.50 -17.27 -0.72
C ASN A 80 -8.17 -18.66 -1.29
N ILE A 81 -8.49 -18.91 -2.56
CA ILE A 81 -8.11 -20.14 -3.27
C ILE A 81 -6.57 -20.23 -3.41
N LEU A 82 -5.90 -19.13 -3.75
CA LEU A 82 -4.43 -19.07 -3.82
C LEU A 82 -3.75 -19.29 -2.46
N TYR A 83 -4.40 -18.87 -1.37
CA TYR A 83 -3.94 -19.14 -0.02
C TYR A 83 -4.14 -20.61 0.37
N ALA A 84 -5.32 -21.17 0.10
CA ALA A 84 -5.63 -22.58 0.40
C ALA A 84 -4.76 -23.57 -0.39
N THR A 85 -4.32 -23.20 -1.59
CA THR A 85 -3.41 -24.00 -2.43
C THR A 85 -1.94 -23.91 -2.00
N GLY A 86 -1.58 -23.07 -1.03
CA GLY A 86 -0.20 -22.90 -0.57
C GLY A 86 0.73 -22.21 -1.57
N PHE A 87 0.18 -21.68 -2.67
CA PHE A 87 0.98 -20.94 -3.66
C PHE A 87 1.63 -19.70 -3.03
N LEU A 88 0.92 -19.06 -2.10
CA LEU A 88 1.41 -17.89 -1.38
C LEU A 88 2.61 -18.18 -0.46
N SER A 89 2.61 -19.32 0.24
CA SER A 89 3.75 -19.70 1.09
C SER A 89 4.96 -20.10 0.25
N TRP A 90 4.75 -20.79 -0.87
CA TRP A 90 5.81 -21.11 -1.82
C TRP A 90 6.46 -19.85 -2.43
N PHE A 91 5.64 -18.86 -2.81
CA PHE A 91 6.15 -17.54 -3.24
C PHE A 91 6.89 -16.83 -2.09
N GLY A 92 6.44 -16.98 -0.85
CA GLY A 92 7.08 -16.42 0.34
C GLY A 92 8.48 -16.99 0.61
N ASP A 93 8.67 -18.29 0.35
CA ASP A 93 9.99 -18.93 0.42
C ASP A 93 10.90 -18.49 -0.74
N MET A 94 10.37 -18.31 -1.96
CA MET A 94 11.12 -17.76 -3.09
C MET A 94 11.58 -16.32 -2.85
N LEU A 95 10.78 -15.48 -2.18
CA LEU A 95 11.15 -14.11 -1.79
C LEU A 95 11.93 -14.05 -0.46
N SER A 96 12.03 -15.15 0.28
CA SER A 96 12.78 -15.23 1.53
C SER A 96 14.22 -14.73 1.42
N PRO A 97 15.04 -15.10 0.40
CA PRO A 97 16.40 -14.57 0.29
C PRO A 97 16.45 -13.05 0.04
N LEU A 98 15.44 -12.47 -0.60
CA LEU A 98 15.34 -11.02 -0.77
C LEU A 98 14.95 -10.33 0.55
N ILE A 99 14.00 -10.89 1.30
CA ILE A 99 13.51 -10.27 2.54
C ILE A 99 14.51 -10.44 3.69
N VAL A 100 15.09 -11.63 3.83
CA VAL A 100 16.12 -11.92 4.84
C VAL A 100 17.45 -11.27 4.43
N GLY A 101 17.84 -11.39 3.16
CA GLY A 101 19.12 -10.91 2.65
C GLY A 101 19.20 -9.41 2.41
N TRP A 102 18.13 -8.75 1.94
CA TRP A 102 18.08 -7.30 1.68
C TRP A 102 17.52 -6.53 2.86
N LEU A 103 16.41 -7.00 3.43
CA LEU A 103 15.67 -6.30 4.49
C LEU A 103 16.17 -6.65 5.90
N GLY A 104 16.92 -7.76 6.07
CA GLY A 104 17.52 -8.14 7.36
C GLY A 104 16.51 -8.65 8.40
N LEU A 105 15.35 -9.10 7.93
CA LEU A 105 14.28 -9.64 8.78
C LEU A 105 14.37 -11.17 8.91
N PRO A 106 13.90 -11.75 10.04
CA PRO A 106 13.83 -13.20 10.19
C PRO A 106 12.92 -13.84 9.15
N ARG A 107 13.19 -15.12 8.85
CA ARG A 107 12.50 -15.90 7.81
C ARG A 107 10.98 -15.94 7.98
N GLU A 108 10.48 -15.85 9.21
CA GLU A 108 9.05 -15.83 9.51
C GLU A 108 8.36 -14.54 9.02
N ALA A 109 9.11 -13.44 8.86
CA ALA A 109 8.57 -12.17 8.38
C ALA A 109 8.29 -12.16 6.87
N SER A 110 8.97 -13.01 6.08
CA SER A 110 8.67 -13.11 4.64
C SER A 110 7.29 -13.71 4.41
N ALA A 111 6.92 -14.74 5.18
CA ALA A 111 5.57 -15.27 5.18
C ALA A 111 4.54 -14.22 5.62
N ALA A 112 4.84 -13.46 6.68
CA ALA A 112 3.95 -12.40 7.16
C ALA A 112 3.79 -11.23 6.17
N LEU A 113 4.83 -10.86 5.41
CA LEU A 113 4.77 -9.83 4.38
C LEU A 113 3.90 -10.26 3.19
N ILE A 114 3.99 -11.52 2.78
CA ILE A 114 3.19 -12.06 1.67
C ILE A 114 1.74 -12.30 2.10
N THR A 115 1.48 -12.83 3.30
CA THR A 115 0.11 -12.87 3.84
C THR A 115 -0.43 -11.46 4.10
N GLY A 116 0.48 -10.51 4.34
CA GLY A 116 0.19 -9.09 4.36
C GLY A 116 -0.51 -8.63 3.10
N PHE A 117 -0.07 -9.07 1.91
CA PHE A 117 -0.67 -8.76 0.58
C PHE A 117 -2.19 -9.06 0.52
N LEU A 118 -2.67 -10.03 1.30
CA LEU A 118 -4.08 -10.42 1.39
C LEU A 118 -4.88 -9.51 2.30
N ARG A 119 -4.34 -9.25 3.48
CA ARG A 119 -5.01 -8.48 4.54
C ARG A 119 -3.95 -7.89 5.46
N LYS A 120 -3.78 -6.58 5.37
CA LYS A 120 -2.79 -5.81 6.14
C LYS A 120 -2.89 -6.07 7.64
N ASP A 121 -4.11 -6.24 8.16
CA ASP A 121 -4.37 -6.48 9.57
C ASP A 121 -3.85 -7.84 10.06
N LEU A 122 -3.86 -8.87 9.20
CA LEU A 122 -3.33 -10.19 9.54
C LEU A 122 -1.80 -10.18 9.60
N ALA A 123 -1.15 -9.47 8.68
CA ALA A 123 0.29 -9.25 8.70
C ALA A 123 0.73 -8.68 10.05
N ILE A 124 0.09 -7.59 10.48
CA ILE A 124 0.41 -6.93 11.74
C ILE A 124 0.24 -7.92 12.90
N GLY A 125 -0.86 -8.69 12.92
CA GLY A 125 -1.10 -9.75 13.91
C GLY A 125 0.00 -10.83 13.93
N MET A 126 0.57 -11.19 12.78
CA MET A 126 1.68 -12.15 12.70
C MET A 126 3.03 -11.54 13.08
N LEU A 127 3.21 -10.22 13.00
CA LEU A 127 4.44 -9.55 13.46
C LEU A 127 4.51 -9.37 14.99
N LEU A 128 3.37 -9.30 15.69
CA LEU A 128 3.33 -9.16 17.15
C LEU A 128 4.07 -10.27 17.93
N PRO A 129 3.94 -11.58 17.60
CA PRO A 129 4.59 -12.65 18.34
C PRO A 129 6.10 -12.80 18.05
N LEU A 130 6.65 -12.17 17.00
CA LEU A 130 8.01 -12.42 16.52
C LEU A 130 9.14 -11.78 17.36
N ASN A 131 8.84 -11.09 18.48
CA ASN A 131 9.82 -10.52 19.44
C ASN A 131 11.08 -9.89 18.78
N MET A 132 10.89 -9.16 17.68
CA MET A 132 12.00 -8.56 16.93
C MET A 132 12.62 -7.37 17.65
N THR A 133 13.87 -7.06 17.29
CA THR A 133 14.50 -5.80 17.69
C THR A 133 13.67 -4.60 17.19
N PRO A 134 13.63 -3.49 17.95
CA PRO A 134 12.80 -2.33 17.59
C PRO A 134 13.20 -1.71 16.24
N GLY A 135 14.47 -1.80 15.83
CA GLY A 135 14.93 -1.38 14.51
C GLY A 135 14.37 -2.23 13.37
N GLN A 136 14.40 -3.56 13.49
CA GLN A 136 13.80 -4.47 12.50
C GLN A 136 12.30 -4.26 12.38
N LEU A 137 11.62 -3.99 13.50
CA LEU A 137 10.18 -3.76 13.51
C LEU A 137 9.81 -2.45 12.80
N VAL A 138 10.62 -1.39 12.95
CA VAL A 138 10.46 -0.13 12.20
C VAL A 138 10.65 -0.36 10.69
N VAL A 139 11.68 -1.11 10.28
CA VAL A 139 11.92 -1.48 8.87
C VAL A 139 10.76 -2.30 8.31
N ALA A 140 10.24 -3.27 9.07
CA ALA A 140 9.11 -4.09 8.66
C ALA A 140 7.85 -3.26 8.40
N VAL A 141 7.47 -2.43 9.39
CA VAL A 141 6.22 -1.66 9.35
C VAL A 141 6.25 -0.58 8.27
N THR A 142 7.39 0.07 8.07
CA THR A 142 7.58 1.08 7.01
C THR A 142 7.51 0.45 5.62
N THR A 143 8.24 -0.64 5.40
CA THR A 143 8.21 -1.37 4.12
C THR A 143 6.82 -1.92 3.83
N LEU A 144 6.15 -2.50 4.84
CA LEU A 144 4.79 -3.01 4.72
C LEU A 144 3.77 -1.89 4.42
N THR A 145 4.05 -0.67 4.86
CA THR A 145 3.19 0.49 4.55
C THR A 145 3.39 0.99 3.12
N MET A 146 4.61 0.95 2.58
CA MET A 146 4.93 1.42 1.22
C MET A 146 4.61 0.40 0.13
N TYR A 147 4.86 -0.88 0.39
CA TYR A 147 4.74 -1.95 -0.58
C TYR A 147 3.29 -2.33 -0.91
N PHE A 148 2.32 -1.95 -0.09
CA PHE A 148 1.03 -2.65 -0.02
C PHE A 148 -0.14 -1.95 -0.75
N PRO A 149 -0.46 -2.34 -2.00
CA PRO A 149 -1.81 -2.25 -2.54
C PRO A 149 -2.56 -3.54 -2.15
N CYS A 150 -3.55 -3.45 -1.26
CA CYS A 150 -4.39 -4.60 -0.94
C CYS A 150 -5.11 -5.15 -2.19
N ALA A 151 -5.63 -6.39 -2.12
CA ALA A 151 -6.46 -6.95 -3.19
C ALA A 151 -7.58 -6.01 -3.66
N GLY A 152 -8.18 -5.24 -2.75
CA GLY A 152 -9.19 -4.22 -3.09
C GLY A 152 -8.61 -3.04 -3.87
N ALA A 153 -7.46 -2.50 -3.46
CA ALA A 153 -6.77 -1.43 -4.18
C ALA A 153 -6.27 -1.91 -5.55
N PHE A 154 -5.81 -3.15 -5.63
CA PHE A 154 -5.35 -3.78 -6.86
C PHE A 154 -6.49 -3.97 -7.87
N ALA A 155 -7.66 -4.43 -7.42
CA ALA A 155 -8.84 -4.57 -8.28
C ALA A 155 -9.30 -3.22 -8.87
N VAL A 156 -9.25 -2.15 -8.06
CA VAL A 156 -9.56 -0.79 -8.54
C VAL A 156 -8.46 -0.29 -9.49
N LEU A 157 -7.18 -0.45 -9.15
CA LEU A 157 -6.06 -0.03 -10.01
C LEU A 157 -6.09 -0.74 -11.37
N TYR A 158 -6.38 -2.03 -11.37
CA TYR A 158 -6.48 -2.84 -12.59
C TYR A 158 -7.54 -2.28 -13.52
N ARG A 159 -8.66 -1.84 -12.94
CA ARG A 159 -9.81 -1.33 -13.67
C ARG A 159 -9.58 0.08 -14.21
N GLU A 160 -8.92 0.94 -13.43
CA GLU A 160 -8.66 2.35 -13.78
C GLU A 160 -7.47 2.51 -14.74
N LEU A 161 -6.36 1.83 -14.49
CA LEU A 161 -5.10 1.99 -15.22
C LEU A 161 -4.88 0.91 -16.30
N GLY A 162 -5.69 -0.16 -16.31
CA GLY A 162 -5.45 -1.35 -17.13
C GLY A 162 -4.23 -2.17 -16.69
N ILE A 163 -3.99 -3.30 -17.35
CA ILE A 163 -2.87 -4.23 -17.05
C ILE A 163 -1.50 -3.53 -17.11
N ILE A 164 -1.29 -2.70 -18.14
CA ILE A 164 0.00 -2.07 -18.39
C ILE A 164 0.30 -1.00 -17.32
N GLY A 165 -0.69 -0.19 -16.96
CA GLY A 165 -0.55 0.83 -15.93
C GLY A 165 -0.46 0.23 -14.52
N LEU A 166 -1.15 -0.89 -14.28
CA LEU A 166 -1.03 -1.66 -13.04
C LEU A 166 0.39 -2.22 -12.87
N VAL A 167 0.96 -2.88 -13.89
CA VAL A 167 2.30 -3.46 -13.80
C VAL A 167 3.34 -2.36 -13.59
N LYS A 168 3.23 -1.22 -14.30
CA LYS A 168 4.10 -0.06 -14.08
C LYS A 168 4.01 0.47 -12.64
N SER A 169 2.80 0.63 -12.11
CA SER A 169 2.58 1.16 -10.76
C SER A 169 3.12 0.22 -9.69
N VAL A 170 2.83 -1.07 -9.81
CA VAL A 170 3.33 -2.11 -8.90
C VAL A 170 4.85 -2.16 -8.94
N PHE A 171 5.46 -2.13 -10.13
CA PHE A 171 6.91 -2.13 -10.27
C PHE A 171 7.56 -0.95 -9.55
N VAL A 172 7.03 0.26 -9.73
CA VAL A 172 7.54 1.46 -9.02
C VAL A 172 7.37 1.30 -7.51
N MET A 173 6.22 0.82 -7.02
CA MET A 173 5.98 0.60 -5.59
C MET A 173 6.97 -0.40 -4.98
N VAL A 174 7.20 -1.53 -5.66
CA VAL A 174 8.15 -2.55 -5.22
C VAL A 174 9.57 -1.97 -5.18
N CYS A 175 10.02 -1.34 -6.27
CA CYS A 175 11.36 -0.75 -6.34
C CYS A 175 11.60 0.29 -5.23
N VAL A 176 10.64 1.18 -5.00
CA VAL A 176 10.73 2.20 -3.95
C VAL A 176 10.72 1.58 -2.56
N ALA A 177 9.84 0.61 -2.31
CA ALA A 177 9.78 -0.06 -1.01
C ALA A 177 11.09 -0.82 -0.69
N PHE A 178 11.70 -1.48 -1.67
CA PHE A 178 12.99 -2.16 -1.49
C PHE A 178 14.17 -1.19 -1.32
N LEU A 179 14.18 -0.06 -2.05
CA LEU A 179 15.20 0.98 -1.88
C LEU A 179 15.12 1.60 -0.49
N VAL A 180 13.92 2.03 -0.07
CA VAL A 180 13.73 2.66 1.25
C VAL A 180 13.96 1.66 2.38
N GLY A 181 13.45 0.43 2.25
CA GLY A 181 13.66 -0.63 3.23
C GLY A 181 15.14 -0.99 3.38
N GLY A 182 15.90 -1.03 2.27
CA GLY A 182 17.35 -1.22 2.28
C GLY A 182 18.11 -0.06 2.94
N ILE A 183 17.73 1.19 2.63
CA ILE A 183 18.31 2.39 3.27
C ILE A 183 18.02 2.38 4.78
N MET A 184 16.80 2.04 5.19
CA MET A 184 16.43 1.98 6.60
C MET A 184 17.19 0.87 7.34
N ARG A 185 17.41 -0.30 6.72
CA ARG A 185 18.30 -1.32 7.30
C ARG A 185 19.70 -0.77 7.52
N PHE A 186 20.27 -0.08 6.54
CA PHE A 186 21.60 0.51 6.65
C PHE A 186 21.70 1.50 7.82
N ILE A 187 20.65 2.30 8.04
CA ILE A 187 20.59 3.31 9.11
C ILE A 187 20.39 2.67 10.50
N PHE A 188 19.56 1.63 10.61
CA PHE A 188 19.13 1.08 11.92
C PHE A 188 19.91 -0.14 12.41
N ILE A 189 20.37 -1.01 11.50
CA ILE A 189 20.94 -2.31 11.85
C ILE A 189 22.47 -2.30 11.67
N GLY A 190 23.02 -1.39 10.86
CA GLY A 190 24.41 -1.53 10.41
C GLY A 190 24.57 -2.79 9.55
N MET A 191 25.72 -2.96 8.92
CA MET A 191 25.96 -4.01 7.92
C MET A 191 25.81 -5.43 8.50
#